data_AF-A0A1F7REJ1-F1
#
_entry.id   AF-A0A1F7REJ1-F1
#
_cell.length_a   1.000
_cell.length_b   1.000
_cell.length_c   1.000
_cell.angle_alpha   90.00
_cell.angle_beta   90.00
_cell.angle_gamma   90.00
#
_symmetry.space_group_name_H-M   'P 1'
#
loop_
_entity.id
_entity.type
_entity.pdbx_description
1 polymer ?
#
loop_
_entity_poly.entity_id
_entity_poly.type
_entity_poly.pdbx_seq_one_letter_code
_entity_poly.pdbx_strand_id
1 'polypeptide(L)' 'MGNLIFKDNTQAMYNKILELAPKPFKAMTKQQMDQTLVETFGENGEVTEDKFIEIVKAKIPKAFIQVALNALEPLISKTP' A
#
# COMPACT_ATOMS: atom_id res chain seq x y z
N MET A 1 -0.74 12.23 8.49
CA MET A 1 -0.97 11.71 7.13
C MET A 1 -1.43 12.89 6.30
N GLY A 2 -0.79 13.18 5.16
CA GLY A 2 -1.38 14.10 4.19
C GLY A 2 -2.76 13.59 3.79
N ASN A 3 -3.65 14.46 3.31
CA ASN A 3 -5.01 14.13 2.91
C ASN A 3 -5.05 13.26 1.63
N LEU A 4 -4.44 12.08 1.63
CA LEU A 4 -4.44 11.17 0.48
C LEU A 4 -5.86 10.70 0.19
N ILE A 5 -6.25 10.73 -1.08
CA ILE A 5 -7.55 10.27 -1.55
C ILE A 5 -7.37 8.84 -2.03
N PHE A 6 -7.82 7.86 -1.24
CA PHE A 6 -7.78 6.46 -1.63
C PHE A 6 -8.97 6.15 -2.55
N LYS A 7 -8.68 5.78 -3.81
CA LYS A 7 -9.70 5.34 -4.77
C LYS A 7 -9.91 3.83 -4.73
N ASP A 8 -11.10 3.40 -5.12
CA ASP A 8 -11.46 1.98 -5.25
C ASP A 8 -11.11 1.19 -3.98
N ASN A 9 -10.41 0.06 -4.12
CA ASN A 9 -10.02 -0.78 -2.98
C ASN A 9 -8.65 -0.43 -2.39
N THR A 10 -8.00 0.66 -2.82
CA THR A 10 -6.64 1.00 -2.37
C THR A 10 -6.52 1.19 -0.86
N GLN A 11 -7.57 1.67 -0.19
CA GLN A 11 -7.57 1.77 1.26
C GLN A 11 -7.57 0.39 1.94
N ALA A 12 -8.33 -0.56 1.39
CA ALA A 12 -8.34 -1.94 1.86
C ALA A 12 -6.97 -2.62 1.61
N MET A 13 -6.37 -2.38 0.44
CA MET A 13 -5.02 -2.85 0.11
C MET A 13 -3.98 -2.31 1.10
N TYR A 14 -4.02 -1.01 1.39
CA TYR A 14 -3.15 -0.38 2.37
C TYR A 14 -3.29 -1.02 3.75
N ASN A 15 -4.51 -1.15 4.26
CA ASN A 15 -4.76 -1.79 5.54
C ASN A 15 -4.26 -3.25 5.56
N LYS A 16 -4.42 -3.98 4.45
CA LYS A 16 -3.97 -5.37 4.35
C LYS A 16 -2.46 -5.51 4.46
N ILE A 17 -1.70 -4.62 3.83
CA ILE A 17 -0.23 -4.59 3.98
C ILE A 17 0.18 -4.34 5.43
N LEU A 18 -0.52 -3.44 6.13
CA LEU A 18 -0.25 -3.18 7.54
C LEU A 18 -0.62 -4.36 8.46
N GLU A 19 -1.60 -5.18 8.09
CA GLU A 19 -1.93 -6.41 8.81
C GLU A 19 -0.86 -7.49 8.66
N LEU A 20 -0.24 -7.58 7.48
CA LEU A 20 0.84 -8.53 7.21
C LEU A 20 2.15 -8.13 7.88
N ALA A 21 2.35 -6.84 8.15
CA ALA A 21 3.52 -6.36 8.85
C ALA A 21 3.55 -6.92 10.28
N PRO A 22 4.66 -7.57 10.72
CA PRO A 22 4.77 -8.07 12.08
C PRO A 22 4.58 -6.92 13.08
N LYS A 23 3.93 -7.19 14.22
CA LYS A 23 3.64 -6.19 15.28
C LYS A 23 4.80 -5.22 15.58
N PRO A 24 6.06 -5.66 15.79
CA PRO A 24 7.16 -4.73 16.07
C PRO A 24 7.48 -3.78 14.91
N PHE A 25 7.21 -4.19 13.67
CA PHE A 25 7.51 -3.41 12.46
C PHE A 25 6.29 -2.65 11.92
N LYS A 26 5.08 -2.97 12.37
CA LYS A 26 3.83 -2.39 11.84
C LYS A 26 3.81 -0.85 11.87
N ALA A 27 4.27 -0.24 12.95
CA ALA A 27 4.35 1.23 13.06
C ALA A 27 5.36 1.83 12.07
N MET A 28 6.52 1.19 11.92
CA MET A 28 7.57 1.61 10.98
C MET A 28 7.12 1.44 9.52
N THR A 29 6.51 0.29 9.19
CA THR A 29 5.93 0.04 7.86
C THR A 29 4.85 1.07 7.54
N LYS A 30 3.98 1.38 8.50
CA LYS A 30 2.96 2.42 8.34
C LYS A 30 3.59 3.78 8.02
N GLN A 31 4.57 4.21 8.80
CA GLN A 31 5.24 5.49 8.59
C GLN A 31 5.93 5.56 7.22
N GLN A 32 6.65 4.50 6.82
CA GLN A 32 7.33 4.46 5.52
C GLN A 32 6.36 4.46 4.34
N MET A 33 5.25 3.71 4.45
CA MET A 33 4.20 3.71 3.44
C MET A 33 3.54 5.08 3.34
N ASP A 34 3.14 5.69 4.45
CA ASP A 34 2.52 7.02 4.48
C ASP A 34 3.43 8.07 3.82
N GLN A 35 4.71 8.08 4.20
CA GLN A 35 5.68 8.99 3.63
C GLN A 35 5.84 8.75 2.12
N THR A 36 5.97 7.50 1.70
CA THR A 36 6.13 7.18 0.27
C THR A 36 4.89 7.56 -0.54
N LEU A 37 3.69 7.35 0.01
CA LEU A 37 2.45 7.72 -0.65
C LEU A 37 2.35 9.25 -0.80
N VAL A 38 2.64 10.01 0.25
CA VAL A 38 2.65 11.49 0.16
C VAL A 38 3.72 11.98 -0.82
N GLU A 39 4.92 11.38 -0.83
CA GLU A 39 5.98 11.71 -1.79
C GLU A 39 5.59 11.38 -3.24
N THR A 40 4.84 10.29 -3.45
CA THR A 40 4.48 9.82 -4.80
C THR A 40 3.29 10.57 -5.39
N PHE A 41 2.26 10.81 -4.59
CA PHE A 41 1.00 11.38 -5.06
C PHE A 41 0.84 12.87 -4.70
N GLY A 42 1.65 13.38 -3.78
CA GLY A 42 1.51 14.73 -3.23
C GLY A 42 0.41 14.84 -2.18
N GLU A 43 0.31 16.01 -1.54
CA GLU A 43 -0.80 16.31 -0.64
C GLU A 43 -2.11 16.40 -1.43
N ASN A 44 -3.14 15.65 -1.01
CA ASN A 44 -4.41 15.49 -1.75
C ASN A 44 -4.31 14.68 -3.05
N GLY A 45 -3.22 13.95 -3.25
CA GLY A 45 -3.07 13.04 -4.38
C GLY A 45 -3.98 11.82 -4.30
N GLU A 46 -4.41 11.35 -5.47
CA GLU A 46 -5.25 10.17 -5.62
C GLU A 46 -4.41 8.89 -5.68
N VAL A 47 -4.58 8.01 -4.70
CA VAL A 47 -3.93 6.70 -4.66
C VAL A 47 -4.74 5.75 -5.53
N THR A 48 -4.12 5.25 -6.60
CA THR A 48 -4.69 4.23 -7.50
C THR A 48 -4.08 2.86 -7.23
N GLU A 49 -4.79 1.78 -7.59
CA GLU A 49 -4.36 0.40 -7.30
C GLU A 49 -3.03 0.05 -7.96
N ASP A 50 -2.87 0.38 -9.24
CA ASP A 50 -1.63 0.11 -9.99
C ASP A 50 -0.42 0.76 -9.31
N LYS A 51 -0.55 2.03 -8.95
CA LYS A 51 0.56 2.78 -8.37
C LYS A 51 0.83 2.37 -6.93
N PHE A 52 -0.22 1.99 -6.19
CA PHE A 52 -0.07 1.39 -4.88
C PHE A 52 0.72 0.07 -4.94
N ILE A 53 0.43 -0.79 -5.93
CA ILE A 53 1.17 -2.05 -6.14
C ILE A 53 2.63 -1.78 -6.48
N GLU A 54 2.94 -0.78 -7.31
CA GLU A 54 4.32 -0.39 -7.59
C GLU A 54 5.07 0.02 -6.31
N ILE A 55 4.43 0.81 -5.44
CA ILE A 55 5.01 1.22 -4.16
C ILE A 55 5.27 0.01 -3.27
N VAL A 56 4.29 -0.91 -3.16
CA VAL A 56 4.46 -2.17 -2.41
C VAL A 56 5.63 -2.96 -2.96
N LYS A 57 5.77 -3.08 -4.28
CA LYS A 57 6.89 -3.78 -4.92
C LYS A 57 8.24 -3.12 -4.66
N ALA A 58 8.27 -1.79 -4.52
CA ALA A 58 9.50 -1.03 -4.28
C ALA A 58 9.93 -1.02 -2.81
N LYS A 59 8.97 -1.02 -1.86
CA LYS A 59 9.24 -0.80 -0.42
C LYS A 59 9.20 -2.07 0.41
N ILE A 60 8.41 -3.07 0.03
CA ILE A 60 8.39 -4.34 0.75
C ILE A 60 9.64 -5.15 0.40
N PRO A 61 10.33 -5.74 1.40
CA PRO A 61 11.50 -6.56 1.12
C PRO A 61 11.17 -7.72 0.17
N LYS A 62 12.10 -8.07 -0.73
CA LYS A 62 11.90 -9.14 -1.73
C LYS A 62 11.48 -10.48 -1.13
N ALA A 63 11.87 -10.76 0.11
CA ALA A 63 11.46 -11.99 0.82
C ALA A 63 9.95 -12.05 1.14
N PHE A 64 9.29 -10.89 1.27
CA PHE A 64 7.88 -10.78 1.65
C PHE A 64 6.98 -10.26 0.51
N ILE A 65 7.58 -9.81 -0.59
CA ILE A 65 6.86 -9.21 -1.72
C ILE A 65 5.80 -10.15 -2.29
N GLN A 66 6.10 -11.45 -2.45
CA GLN A 66 5.14 -12.41 -3.00
C GLN A 66 3.93 -12.61 -2.07
N VAL A 67 4.17 -12.65 -0.76
CA VAL A 67 3.10 -12.76 0.24
C VAL A 67 2.21 -11.52 0.23
N ALA A 68 2.83 -10.34 0.16
CA ALA A 68 2.12 -9.07 0.03
C ALA A 68 1.26 -9.04 -1.25
N LEU A 69 1.83 -9.39 -2.41
CA LEU A 69 1.11 -9.39 -3.68
C LEU A 69 -0.05 -10.39 -3.70
N ASN A 70 0.15 -11.61 -3.20
CA ASN A 70 -0.93 -12.62 -3.11
C ASN A 70 -2.07 -12.17 -2.19
N ALA A 71 -1.76 -11.43 -1.12
CA ALA A 71 -2.77 -10.89 -0.22
C ALA A 71 -3.52 -9.69 -0.82
N LEU A 72 -2.89 -8.96 -1.74
CA LEU A 72 -3.49 -7.84 -2.45
C LEU A 72 -4.29 -8.27 -3.68
N GLU A 73 -3.90 -9.35 -4.34
CA GLU A 73 -4.56 -9.90 -5.53
C GLU A 73 -6.10 -9.98 -5.45
N PRO A 74 -6.73 -10.48 -4.36
CA PRO A 74 -8.19 -10.50 -4.25
C PRO A 74 -8.83 -9.12 -4.01
N LEU A 75 -8.03 -8.12 -3.63
CA LEU A 75 -8.47 -6.74 -3.37
C LEU A 75 -8.30 -5.83 -4.58
N ILE A 76 -7.45 -6.21 -5.55
CA ILE A 76 -7.35 -5.51 -6.81
C ILE A 76 -8.71 -5.62 -7.49
N SER A 77 -9.31 -4.46 -7.77
CA SER A 77 -10.54 -4.37 -8.53
C SER A 77 -10.28 -4.99 -9.89
N LYS A 78 -10.83 -6.20 -10.10
CA LYS A 78 -10.86 -6.80 -11.43
C LYS A 78 -11.84 -5.98 -12.25
N THR A 79 -11.35 -4.94 -12.91
CA THR A 79 -12.12 -4.30 -13.96
C THR A 79 -12.48 -5.39 -14.98
N PRO A 80 -13.77 -5.61 -15.29
CA PRO A 80 -14.17 -6.49 -16.39
C PRO A 80 -13.68 -5.96 -17.74
#